data_AF-A0A3B6EPI3-F1
#
_entry.id   AF-A0A3B6EPI3-F1
#
_cell.length_a   1.000
_cell.length_b   1.000
_cell.length_c   1.000
_cell.angle_alpha   90.00
_cell.angle_beta   90.00
_cell.angle_gamma   90.00
#
_symmetry.space_group_name_H-M   'P 1'
#
loop_
_entity.id
_entity.type
_entity.pdbx_description
1 polymer ?
#
loop_
_entity_poly.entity_id
_entity_poly.type
_entity_poly.pdbx_seq_one_letter_code
_entity_poly.pdbx_strand_id
1 'polypeptide(L)'
;MRTTSFPSSNSSTAAGSTAVEIDGMGIVELVSEYHHPDESFSGLEPRSKHRCPGHGLVPARRVAWGGASTGRRFLGCPLDLPDECKWVVWVDPPPPLCVALAFEDLHAEIERSWIKSHKLQRENTELSKKNRALNKKLKERDEMLNVWAVLFSGIVVCVVVVALSVLSQNQATK
;
A
#
# COMPACT_ATOMS: atom_id res chain seq x y z
N MET A 1 21.07 -13.30 22.50
CA MET A 1 20.89 -14.70 22.90
C MET A 1 19.80 -14.75 23.94
N ARG A 2 18.57 -15.06 23.53
CA ARG A 2 17.45 -15.30 24.44
C ARG A 2 16.57 -16.36 23.78
N THR A 3 16.78 -17.58 24.27
CA THR A 3 16.07 -18.81 23.97
C THR A 3 14.67 -18.73 24.59
N THR A 4 13.64 -19.10 23.82
CA THR A 4 12.35 -19.50 24.37
C THR A 4 11.93 -20.79 23.67
N SER A 5 11.85 -21.82 24.50
CA SER A 5 11.54 -23.22 24.24
C SER A 5 10.10 -23.43 23.78
N PHE A 6 9.91 -24.30 22.80
CA PHE A 6 8.63 -24.94 22.49
C PHE A 6 8.34 -26.05 23.51
N PRO A 7 7.11 -26.20 24.04
CA PRO A 7 6.72 -27.41 24.72
C PRO A 7 6.25 -28.46 23.71
N SER A 8 6.90 -29.62 23.74
CA SER A 8 6.34 -30.87 23.22
C SER A 8 5.33 -31.43 24.22
N SER A 9 4.16 -31.84 23.74
CA SER A 9 3.28 -32.74 24.47
C SER A 9 2.68 -33.78 23.51
N ASN A 10 2.99 -35.03 23.80
CA ASN A 10 2.37 -36.21 23.23
C ASN A 10 1.09 -36.57 24.00
N SER A 11 0.14 -37.11 23.24
CA SER A 11 -0.84 -38.16 23.57
C SER A 11 -2.31 -37.81 23.93
N SER A 12 -3.16 -38.60 23.27
CA SER A 12 -4.52 -39.05 23.61
C SER A 12 -5.75 -38.22 23.19
N THR A 13 -6.29 -38.65 22.04
CA THR A 13 -7.69 -38.93 21.72
C THR A 13 -8.78 -38.24 22.55
N ALA A 14 -9.39 -37.21 21.97
CA ALA A 14 -10.78 -36.86 22.21
C ALA A 14 -11.35 -36.16 20.95
N ALA A 15 -12.53 -36.62 20.53
CA ALA A 15 -13.28 -36.08 19.41
C ALA A 15 -13.56 -34.58 19.62
N GLY A 16 -13.24 -33.76 18.62
CA GLY A 16 -13.54 -32.34 18.62
C GLY A 16 -13.00 -31.70 17.35
N SER A 17 -13.90 -31.35 16.44
CA SER A 17 -13.59 -30.59 15.23
C SER A 17 -12.95 -29.25 15.60
N THR A 18 -11.62 -29.18 15.56
CA THR A 18 -10.90 -27.92 15.67
C THR A 18 -10.91 -27.26 14.30
N ALA A 19 -11.73 -26.22 14.17
CA ALA A 19 -11.63 -25.28 13.07
C ALA A 19 -10.21 -24.70 13.06
N VAL A 20 -9.47 -24.94 11.99
CA VAL A 20 -8.24 -24.20 11.72
C VAL A 20 -8.68 -22.78 11.39
N GLU A 21 -8.31 -21.85 12.25
CA GLU A 21 -8.55 -20.43 12.05
C GLU A 21 -7.72 -19.98 10.85
N ILE A 22 -8.41 -19.76 9.72
CA ILE A 22 -7.79 -19.26 8.49
C ILE A 22 -7.63 -17.76 8.71
N ASP A 23 -6.38 -17.34 8.91
CA ASP A 23 -6.04 -15.95 9.17
C ASP A 23 -6.42 -15.11 7.94
N GLY A 24 -7.28 -14.13 8.19
CA GLY A 24 -7.93 -13.33 7.17
C GLY A 24 -7.00 -12.26 6.64
N MET A 25 -6.27 -12.57 5.57
CA MET A 25 -5.73 -11.56 4.66
C MET A 25 -6.64 -11.49 3.43
N GLY A 26 -7.64 -10.61 3.50
CA GLY A 26 -8.46 -10.24 2.36
C GLY A 26 -7.61 -9.49 1.33
N ILE A 27 -6.93 -10.23 0.46
CA ILE A 27 -6.33 -9.66 -0.74
C ILE A 27 -7.48 -9.52 -1.74
N VAL A 28 -7.87 -8.27 -2.02
CA VAL A 28 -8.76 -7.93 -3.12
C VAL A 28 -8.25 -8.64 -4.36
N GLU A 29 -9.09 -9.47 -5.00
CA GLU A 29 -8.77 -10.09 -6.28
C GLU A 29 -8.42 -8.97 -7.26
N LEU A 30 -7.12 -8.76 -7.48
CA LEU A 30 -6.65 -7.79 -8.46
C LEU A 30 -6.94 -8.41 -9.81
N VAL A 31 -8.09 -8.07 -10.39
CA VAL A 31 -8.45 -8.48 -11.74
C VAL A 31 -7.48 -7.76 -12.69
N SER A 32 -6.35 -8.40 -12.93
CA SER A 32 -5.40 -7.98 -13.95
C SER A 32 -6.07 -8.10 -15.31
N GLU A 33 -5.85 -7.13 -16.20
CA GLU A 33 -6.30 -7.18 -17.59
C GLU A 33 -5.76 -8.41 -18.35
N TYR A 34 -4.73 -9.06 -17.80
CA TYR A 34 -4.13 -10.30 -18.31
C TYR A 34 -4.67 -11.58 -17.65
N HIS A 35 -5.61 -11.48 -16.72
CA HIS A 35 -6.25 -12.65 -16.10
C HIS A 35 -7.26 -13.24 -17.09
N HIS A 36 -6.88 -14.34 -17.74
CA HIS A 36 -7.83 -15.15 -18.48
C HIS A 36 -8.48 -16.12 -17.48
N PRO A 37 -9.81 -16.03 -17.23
CA PRO A 37 -10.47 -16.97 -16.33
C PRO A 37 -10.48 -18.33 -17.01
N ASP A 38 -9.54 -19.18 -16.63
CA ASP A 38 -9.64 -20.59 -16.95
C ASP A 38 -10.79 -21.17 -16.12
N GLU A 39 -11.86 -21.58 -16.78
CA GLU A 39 -13.03 -22.23 -16.15
C GLU A 39 -12.64 -23.50 -15.36
N SER A 40 -11.41 -24.01 -15.56
CA SER A 40 -10.86 -25.11 -14.77
C SER A 40 -10.33 -24.69 -13.38
N PHE A 41 -10.13 -23.40 -13.12
CA PHE A 41 -9.58 -22.88 -11.87
C PHE A 41 -10.62 -22.27 -10.92
N SER A 42 -11.74 -21.77 -11.44
CA SER A 42 -12.80 -21.17 -10.62
C SER A 42 -14.21 -21.52 -11.14
N GLY A 43 -15.22 -21.38 -10.27
CA GLY A 43 -16.64 -21.56 -10.63
C GLY A 43 -17.34 -22.67 -9.86
N LEU A 44 -18.63 -22.85 -10.10
CA LEU A 44 -19.41 -23.92 -9.45
C LEU A 44 -18.92 -25.30 -9.89
N GLU A 45 -18.89 -26.25 -8.95
CA GLU A 45 -18.49 -27.64 -9.21
C GLU A 45 -19.72 -28.57 -9.17
N PRO A 46 -20.58 -28.58 -10.20
CA PRO A 46 -21.86 -29.31 -10.19
C PRO A 46 -21.68 -30.83 -10.09
N ARG A 47 -20.53 -31.34 -10.53
CA ARG A 47 -20.18 -32.77 -10.45
C ARG A 47 -19.65 -33.18 -9.07
N SER A 48 -19.45 -32.23 -8.16
CA SER A 48 -19.01 -32.52 -6.80
C SER A 48 -20.07 -33.30 -6.02
N LYS A 49 -19.62 -34.34 -5.32
CA LYS A 49 -20.44 -35.08 -4.34
C LYS A 49 -20.61 -34.30 -3.04
N HIS A 50 -19.82 -33.24 -2.82
CA HIS A 50 -19.90 -32.41 -1.63
C HIS A 50 -21.00 -31.35 -1.75
N ARG A 51 -21.48 -30.89 -0.61
CA ARG A 51 -22.31 -29.69 -0.44
C ARG A 51 -21.75 -28.90 0.71
N CYS A 52 -21.85 -27.57 0.66
CA CYS A 52 -21.40 -26.76 1.79
C CYS A 52 -22.32 -27.06 3.00
N PRO A 53 -21.80 -27.43 4.17
CA PRO A 53 -22.62 -27.86 5.31
C PRO A 53 -23.57 -26.77 5.84
N GLY A 54 -23.21 -25.50 5.66
CA GLY A 54 -24.03 -24.38 6.12
C GLY A 54 -25.30 -24.15 5.29
N HIS A 55 -25.23 -24.33 3.97
CA HIS A 55 -26.32 -23.93 3.05
C HIS A 55 -26.82 -25.06 2.15
N GLY A 56 -26.15 -26.21 2.12
CA GLY A 56 -26.51 -27.32 1.25
C GLY A 56 -26.31 -27.05 -0.25
N LEU A 57 -25.61 -25.96 -0.61
CA LEU A 57 -25.38 -25.55 -1.99
C LEU A 57 -24.24 -26.34 -2.66
N VAL A 58 -24.26 -26.35 -3.99
CA VAL A 58 -23.16 -26.86 -4.81
C VAL A 58 -21.91 -26.01 -4.53
N PRO A 59 -20.77 -26.62 -4.20
CA PRO A 59 -19.58 -25.85 -3.84
C PRO A 59 -18.98 -25.14 -5.05
N ALA A 60 -18.27 -24.05 -4.79
CA ALA A 60 -17.43 -23.39 -5.79
C ALA A 60 -15.98 -23.85 -5.66
N ARG A 61 -15.33 -24.09 -6.80
CA ARG A 61 -13.88 -24.19 -6.92
C ARG A 61 -13.29 -22.79 -6.77
N ARG A 62 -12.33 -22.65 -5.85
CA ARG A 62 -11.65 -21.41 -5.50
C ARG A 62 -10.14 -21.66 -5.40
N VAL A 63 -9.36 -20.60 -5.50
CA VAL A 63 -7.90 -20.62 -5.35
C VAL A 63 -7.52 -19.90 -4.06
N ALA A 64 -6.67 -20.51 -3.26
CA ALA A 64 -6.15 -19.88 -2.05
C ALA A 64 -5.08 -18.84 -2.41
N TRP A 65 -5.18 -17.66 -1.78
CA TRP A 65 -4.27 -16.54 -2.02
C TRP A 65 -3.31 -16.28 -0.86
N GLY A 66 -3.53 -16.93 0.30
CA GLY A 66 -2.78 -16.66 1.53
C GLY A 66 -1.80 -17.77 1.90
N GLY A 67 -0.65 -17.34 2.43
CA GLY A 67 0.35 -18.18 3.10
C GLY A 67 0.85 -19.35 2.25
N ALA A 68 1.18 -20.44 2.92
CA ALA A 68 1.76 -21.66 2.36
C ALA A 68 0.90 -22.34 1.28
N SER A 69 -0.41 -22.06 1.22
CA SER A 69 -1.32 -22.67 0.26
C SER A 69 -1.60 -21.79 -0.96
N THR A 70 -0.82 -20.73 -1.16
CA THR A 70 -0.98 -19.83 -2.31
C THR A 70 -1.00 -20.59 -3.64
N GLY A 71 -2.01 -20.29 -4.46
CA GLY A 71 -2.24 -20.93 -5.76
C GLY A 71 -2.92 -22.30 -5.70
N ARG A 72 -3.16 -22.87 -4.51
CA ARG A 72 -3.77 -24.19 -4.35
C ARG A 72 -5.29 -24.12 -4.46
N ARG A 73 -5.92 -25.07 -5.18
CA ARG A 73 -7.38 -25.09 -5.35
C ARG A 73 -8.10 -25.80 -4.22
N PHE A 74 -9.27 -25.28 -3.85
CA PHE A 74 -10.19 -25.86 -2.90
C PHE A 74 -11.65 -25.71 -3.33
N LEU A 75 -12.50 -26.57 -2.79
CA LEU A 75 -13.95 -26.43 -2.83
C LEU A 75 -14.40 -25.66 -1.58
N GLY A 76 -15.17 -24.59 -1.77
CA GLY A 76 -15.71 -23.75 -0.70
C GLY A 76 -17.20 -23.45 -0.90
N CYS A 77 -17.75 -22.62 -0.01
CA CYS A 77 -19.10 -22.10 -0.19
C CYS A 77 -19.18 -21.28 -1.49
N PRO A 78 -20.25 -21.39 -2.29
CA PRO A 78 -20.42 -20.55 -3.46
C PRO A 78 -20.89 -19.12 -3.11
N LEU A 79 -21.33 -18.88 -1.87
CA LEU A 79 -21.68 -17.54 -1.40
C LEU A 79 -20.42 -16.78 -1.01
N ASP A 80 -20.46 -15.45 -1.15
CA ASP A 80 -19.41 -14.55 -0.70
C ASP A 80 -19.75 -13.97 0.70
N LEU A 81 -18.76 -13.33 1.32
CA LEU A 81 -18.92 -12.69 2.63
C LEU A 81 -20.05 -11.64 2.62
N PRO A 82 -20.87 -11.56 3.69
CA PRO A 82 -20.74 -12.28 4.96
C PRO A 82 -21.45 -13.65 5.01
N ASP A 83 -22.19 -14.03 3.97
CA ASP A 83 -23.05 -15.23 3.96
C ASP A 83 -22.25 -16.52 3.69
N GLU A 84 -20.94 -16.44 3.47
CA GLU A 84 -20.05 -17.57 3.30
C GLU A 84 -19.89 -18.41 4.59
N CYS A 85 -20.06 -19.73 4.50
CA CYS A 85 -19.68 -20.64 5.58
C CYS A 85 -18.20 -21.07 5.45
N LYS A 86 -17.50 -21.27 6.57
CA LYS A 86 -16.06 -21.60 6.65
C LYS A 86 -15.67 -23.03 6.23
N TRP A 87 -16.46 -23.70 5.41
CA TRP A 87 -16.18 -25.06 4.95
C TRP A 87 -15.22 -25.07 3.75
N VAL A 88 -14.19 -25.91 3.82
CA VAL A 88 -13.13 -26.01 2.80
C VAL A 88 -12.74 -27.48 2.59
N VAL A 89 -12.59 -27.90 1.33
CA VAL A 89 -11.99 -29.18 0.94
C VAL A 89 -10.94 -28.96 -0.14
N TRP A 90 -9.70 -29.35 0.10
CA TRP A 90 -8.61 -29.17 -0.86
C TRP A 90 -8.72 -30.11 -2.06
N VAL A 91 -8.59 -29.56 -3.27
CA VAL A 91 -8.56 -30.33 -4.53
C VAL A 91 -7.15 -30.79 -4.85
N ASP A 92 -6.19 -29.87 -4.75
CA ASP A 92 -4.78 -30.15 -5.03
C ASP A 92 -4.08 -30.68 -3.77
N PRO A 93 -3.02 -31.50 -3.89
CA PRO A 93 -2.19 -31.89 -2.74
C PRO A 93 -1.49 -30.66 -2.12
N PRO A 94 -1.03 -30.74 -0.86
CA PRO A 94 -0.23 -29.67 -0.28
C PRO A 94 1.06 -29.48 -1.08
N PRO A 95 1.56 -28.24 -1.23
CA PRO A 95 2.82 -28.00 -1.91
C PRO A 95 4.00 -28.61 -1.12
N PRO A 96 5.14 -28.88 -1.79
CA PRO A 96 6.37 -29.25 -1.09
C PRO A 96 6.76 -28.21 -0.04
N LEU A 97 7.35 -28.65 1.07
CA LEU A 97 7.68 -27.78 2.21
C LEU A 97 8.50 -26.54 1.81
N CYS A 98 9.48 -26.70 0.91
CA CYS A 98 10.28 -25.57 0.45
C CYS A 98 9.46 -24.50 -0.27
N VAL A 99 8.46 -24.90 -1.05
CA VAL A 99 7.56 -23.99 -1.77
C VAL A 99 6.60 -23.31 -0.78
N ALA A 100 6.05 -24.07 0.17
CA ALA A 100 5.22 -23.53 1.24
C ALA A 100 5.94 -22.42 2.04
N LEU A 101 7.18 -22.68 2.46
CA LEU A 101 7.99 -21.70 3.20
C LEU A 101 8.31 -20.46 2.34
N ALA A 102 8.62 -20.66 1.06
CA ALA A 102 8.87 -19.54 0.16
C ALA A 102 7.63 -18.65 -0.02
N PHE A 103 6.43 -19.21 -0.04
CA PHE A 103 5.19 -18.42 -0.07
C PHE A 103 4.96 -17.66 1.25
N GLU A 104 5.19 -18.28 2.41
CA GLU A 104 5.09 -17.56 3.69
C GLU A 104 6.08 -16.39 3.77
N ASP A 105 7.33 -16.61 3.39
CA ASP A 105 8.36 -15.57 3.37
C ASP A 105 8.00 -14.43 2.40
N LEU A 106 7.44 -14.77 1.23
CA LEU A 106 6.97 -13.80 0.24
C LEU A 106 5.83 -12.96 0.80
N HIS A 107 4.81 -13.58 1.39
CA HIS A 107 3.67 -12.88 1.99
C HIS A 107 4.11 -11.96 3.12
N ALA A 108 5.00 -12.44 4.00
CA ALA A 108 5.55 -11.63 5.07
C ALA A 108 6.34 -10.41 4.53
N GLU A 109 7.07 -10.56 3.43
CA GLU A 109 7.78 -9.44 2.80
C GLU A 109 6.84 -8.46 2.11
N ILE A 110 5.79 -8.96 1.44
CA ILE A 110 4.75 -8.12 0.83
C ILE A 110 4.05 -7.29 1.90
N GLU A 111 3.67 -7.90 3.02
CA GLU A 111 3.03 -7.20 4.14
C GLU A 111 3.95 -6.11 4.72
N ARG A 112 5.22 -6.44 4.99
CA ARG A 112 6.23 -5.47 5.45
C ARG A 112 6.39 -4.31 4.46
N SER A 113 6.47 -4.63 3.17
CA SER A 113 6.62 -3.66 2.09
C SER A 113 5.42 -2.73 1.99
N TRP A 114 4.20 -3.27 2.11
CA TRP A 114 2.96 -2.51 2.11
C TRP A 114 2.88 -1.54 3.29
N ILE A 115 3.17 -1.99 4.51
CA ILE A 115 3.22 -1.14 5.71
C ILE A 115 4.26 -0.01 5.54
N LYS A 116 5.45 -0.34 5.06
CA LYS A 116 6.53 0.63 4.82
C LYS A 116 6.13 1.66 3.75
N SER A 117 5.51 1.21 2.66
CA SER A 117 5.02 2.07 1.58
C SER A 117 3.99 3.07 2.08
N HIS A 118 3.00 2.63 2.87
CA HIS A 118 2.00 3.51 3.47
C HIS A 118 2.62 4.56 4.38
N LYS A 119 3.62 4.18 5.19
CA LYS A 119 4.35 5.12 6.04
C LYS A 119 5.07 6.19 5.19
N LEU A 120 5.82 5.76 4.18
CA LEU A 120 6.54 6.67 3.28
C LEU A 120 5.59 7.59 2.51
N GLN A 121 4.45 7.07 2.07
CA GLN A 121 3.43 7.87 1.39
C GLN A 121 2.93 8.98 2.30
N ARG A 122 2.65 8.69 3.58
CA ARG A 122 2.26 9.71 4.56
C ARG A 122 3.34 10.77 4.74
N GLU A 123 4.59 10.37 4.97
CA GLU A 123 5.72 11.31 5.14
C GLU A 123 5.95 12.17 3.88
N ASN A 124 5.85 11.59 2.69
CA ASN A 124 6.00 12.30 1.43
C ASN A 124 4.88 13.34 1.23
N THR A 125 3.63 13.00 1.57
CA THR A 125 2.53 13.99 1.52
C THR A 125 2.74 15.16 2.48
N GLU A 126 3.35 14.92 3.65
CA GLU A 126 3.68 15.97 4.61
C GLU A 126 4.81 16.86 4.11
N LEU A 127 5.90 16.27 3.62
CA LEU A 127 7.03 17.00 3.03
C LEU A 127 6.60 17.81 1.82
N SER A 128 5.71 17.29 0.97
CA SER A 128 5.13 18.01 -0.16
C SER A 128 4.38 19.28 0.28
N LYS A 129 3.59 19.20 1.36
CA LYS A 129 2.92 20.37 1.95
C LYS A 129 3.92 21.39 2.49
N LYS A 130 4.96 20.93 3.21
CA LYS A 130 6.03 21.80 3.74
C LYS A 130 6.79 22.50 2.61
N ASN A 131 7.16 21.78 1.55
CA ASN A 131 7.82 22.33 0.37
C ASN A 131 6.95 23.38 -0.33
N ARG A 132 5.65 23.11 -0.50
CA ARG A 132 4.72 24.09 -1.07
C ARG A 132 4.64 25.37 -0.21
N ALA A 133 4.60 25.24 1.11
CA ALA A 133 4.57 26.38 2.02
C ALA A 133 5.87 27.20 1.99
N LEU A 134 7.04 26.53 1.98
CA LEU A 134 8.33 27.19 1.85
C LEU A 134 8.48 27.91 0.50
N ASN A 135 8.09 27.28 -0.61
CA ASN A 135 8.11 27.92 -1.93
C ASN A 135 7.22 29.16 -1.99
N LYS A 136 6.06 29.15 -1.33
CA LYS A 136 5.22 30.35 -1.21
C LYS A 136 5.96 31.48 -0.48
N LYS A 137 6.59 31.18 0.66
CA LYS A 137 7.39 32.16 1.43
C LYS A 137 8.59 32.68 0.63
N LEU A 138 9.26 31.82 -0.13
CA LEU A 138 10.36 32.22 -1.00
C LEU A 138 9.88 33.19 -2.09
N LYS A 139 8.74 32.90 -2.72
CA LYS A 139 8.13 33.80 -3.71
C LYS A 139 7.74 35.15 -3.11
N GLU A 140 7.12 35.17 -1.93
CA GLU A 140 6.80 36.42 -1.22
C GLU A 140 8.05 37.26 -0.90
N ARG A 141 9.15 36.60 -0.52
CA ARG A 141 10.44 37.27 -0.31
C ARG A 141 11.05 37.79 -1.61
N ASP A 142 10.97 37.04 -2.69
CA ASP A 142 11.45 37.45 -4.02
C ASP A 142 10.69 38.69 -4.52
N GLU A 143 9.36 38.69 -4.41
CA GLU A 143 8.51 39.84 -4.74
C GLU A 143 8.88 41.08 -3.89
N MET A 144 9.11 40.90 -2.58
CA MET A 144 9.55 41.99 -1.70
C MET A 144 10.93 42.53 -2.10
N LEU A 145 11.88 41.65 -2.43
CA LEU A 145 13.22 42.05 -2.88
C LEU A 145 13.16 42.82 -4.21
N ASN A 146 12.30 42.40 -5.14
CA ASN A 146 12.08 43.11 -6.40
C ASN A 146 11.50 44.51 -6.16
N VAL A 147 10.52 44.66 -5.26
CA VAL A 147 10.00 45.98 -4.86
C VAL A 147 11.10 46.84 -4.24
N TRP A 148 11.88 46.29 -3.32
CA TRP A 148 13.02 46.99 -2.71
C TRP A 148 14.02 47.43 -3.80
N ALA A 149 14.42 46.55 -4.71
CA ALA A 149 15.35 46.87 -5.79
C ALA A 149 14.87 48.04 -6.67
N VAL A 150 13.58 48.07 -7.03
CA VAL A 150 13.00 49.20 -7.79
C VAL A 150 13.06 50.50 -6.97
N LEU A 151 12.70 50.47 -5.68
CA LEU A 151 12.78 51.64 -4.81
C LEU A 151 14.21 52.16 -4.66
N PHE A 152 15.20 51.30 -4.41
CA PHE A 152 16.61 51.74 -4.34
C PHE A 152 17.09 52.27 -5.67
N SER A 153 16.77 51.62 -6.78
CA SER A 153 17.16 52.11 -8.10
C SER A 153 16.59 53.51 -8.38
N GLY A 154 15.33 53.76 -8.02
CA GLY A 154 14.70 55.08 -8.14
C GLY A 154 15.37 56.13 -7.26
N ILE A 155 15.68 55.81 -5.99
CA ILE A 155 16.40 56.72 -5.09
C ILE A 155 17.78 57.05 -5.65
N VAL A 156 18.53 56.06 -6.13
CA VAL A 156 19.86 56.27 -6.74
C VAL A 156 19.76 57.21 -7.95
N VAL A 157 18.79 56.99 -8.83
CA VAL A 157 18.55 57.88 -9.99
C VAL A 157 18.26 59.32 -9.53
N CYS A 158 17.38 59.51 -8.54
CA CYS A 158 17.09 60.84 -7.99
C CYS A 158 18.34 61.53 -7.42
N VAL A 159 19.15 60.81 -6.64
CA VAL A 159 20.40 61.35 -6.07
C VAL A 159 21.37 61.76 -7.18
N VAL A 160 21.52 60.94 -8.23
CA VAL A 160 22.37 61.26 -9.38
C VAL A 160 21.86 62.52 -10.11
N VAL A 161 20.56 62.62 -10.37
CA VAL A 161 19.97 63.81 -11.03
C VAL A 161 20.19 65.08 -10.21
N VAL A 162 19.99 65.02 -8.89
CA VAL A 162 20.22 66.17 -7.99
C VAL A 162 21.70 66.55 -7.97
N ALA A 163 22.61 65.57 -7.86
CA ALA A 163 24.04 65.83 -7.88
C ALA A 163 24.49 66.49 -9.19
N LEU A 164 24.01 66.01 -10.34
CA LEU A 164 24.28 66.61 -11.65
C LEU A 164 23.75 68.05 -11.74
N SER A 165 22.55 68.31 -11.22
CA SER A 165 21.95 69.64 -11.19
C SER A 165 22.77 70.62 -10.35
N VAL A 166 23.25 70.19 -9.17
CA VAL A 166 24.11 71.01 -8.29
C VAL A 166 25.46 71.30 -8.95
N LEU A 167 26.07 70.30 -9.61
CA LEU A 167 27.32 70.50 -10.35
C LEU A 167 27.16 71.52 -11.48
N SER A 168 26.04 71.49 -12.21
CA SER A 168 25.74 72.48 -13.25
C SER A 168 25.60 73.89 -12.69
N GLN A 169 24.91 74.07 -11.55
CA GLN A 169 24.74 75.37 -10.90
C GLN A 169 26.08 75.96 -10.41
N ASN A 170 26.98 75.10 -9.91
CA ASN A 170 28.32 75.52 -9.45
C ASN A 170 29.29 75.88 -10.59
N GLN A 171 29.07 75.36 -11.81
CA GLN A 171 29.85 75.76 -12.99
C GLN A 171 29.40 77.10 -13.56
N ALA A 172 28.14 77.48 -13.37
CA ALA A 172 27.59 78.76 -13.85
C ALA A 172 27.90 79.95 -12.93
N THR A 173 28.38 79.70 -11.71
CA THR A 173 28.69 80.73 -10.68
C THR A 173 30.19 81.00 -10.52
N LYS A 174 31.04 80.40 -11.37
CA LYS A 174 32.48 80.70 -11.51
C LYS A 174 32.74 81.47 -12.79
#